data_AF-A0A421BDY0-F1
#
_entry.id   AF-A0A421BDY0-F1
#
_cell.length_a   1.000
_cell.length_b   1.000
_cell.length_c   1.000
_cell.angle_alpha   90.00
_cell.angle_beta   90.00
_cell.angle_gamma   90.00
#
_symmetry.space_group_name_H-M   'P 1'
#
loop_
_entity.id
_entity.type
_entity.pdbx_description
1 polymer ?
#
loop_
_entity_poly.entity_id
_entity_poly.type
_entity_poly.pdbx_seq_one_letter_code
_entity_poly.pdbx_strand_id
1 'polypeptide(L)'
;MRQLKKWGLVALVILVLSSCGFSAKESLKSPIKEVTHQTHKILEKAEGKKLETYALLKEMPEEKVLVIYRHKGDRILQEITKTLATYSSLSYGNRYQAMQDSHLADSLKAAKKIKGLDYSIDFKEFYLIEEVAVDYEKVDRLALNKLFPSSKKDGLDGSKSLEKSLDYLKKKHFKPVKKLDLASLEKELLEEEKSKERMDALVESLKAKMQARFIKVYQKGSMEKGEMAELRFFSEDNEPVSAVQVTLFRSYKGLSEKERIADQKKWQKIIRQVNHLDGAAGQMRVTKMETHLGITFDPNKVDFTTLKKMDLFKKLVLKDNKLLVDDMKKFLKEQAFEEVKVDGLKAFDGDE
;
A
#
# COMPACT_ATOMS: atom_id res chain seq x y z
N MET A 1 0.87 -16.95 15.05
CA MET A 1 0.94 -15.70 14.25
C MET A 1 2.18 -15.55 13.36
N ARG A 2 3.33 -16.23 13.61
CA ARG A 2 4.52 -16.14 12.73
C ARG A 2 4.43 -16.95 11.42
N GLN A 3 3.63 -18.02 11.37
CA GLN A 3 3.49 -18.87 10.17
C GLN A 3 2.66 -18.24 9.04
N LEU A 4 1.72 -17.32 9.36
CA LEU A 4 0.87 -16.65 8.36
C LEU A 4 1.61 -15.55 7.57
N LYS A 5 2.76 -15.08 8.05
CA LYS A 5 3.54 -14.01 7.38
C LYS A 5 4.41 -14.52 6.23
N LYS A 6 4.73 -15.82 6.18
CA LYS A 6 5.59 -16.41 5.13
C LYS A 6 4.85 -16.80 3.85
N TRP A 7 3.53 -16.63 3.81
CA TRP A 7 2.68 -17.08 2.70
C TRP A 7 2.03 -15.92 1.95
N GLY A 8 2.62 -14.72 1.92
CA GLY A 8 1.97 -13.49 1.44
C GLY A 8 1.24 -13.61 0.09
N LEU A 9 1.93 -14.12 -0.93
CA LEU A 9 1.38 -14.34 -2.29
C LEU A 9 0.31 -15.45 -2.30
N VAL A 10 0.68 -16.62 -1.78
CA VAL A 10 -0.18 -17.81 -1.78
C VAL A 10 -1.44 -17.57 -0.95
N ALA A 11 -1.36 -16.83 0.15
CA ALA A 11 -2.48 -16.51 1.05
C ALA A 11 -3.53 -15.59 0.40
N LEU A 12 -3.11 -14.72 -0.53
CA LEU A 12 -4.01 -13.81 -1.22
C LEU A 12 -4.73 -14.50 -2.38
N VAL A 13 -4.02 -15.33 -3.15
CA VAL A 13 -4.61 -16.26 -4.13
C VAL A 13 -5.59 -17.21 -3.45
N ILE A 14 -5.22 -17.75 -2.29
CA ILE A 14 -6.08 -18.52 -1.37
C ILE A 14 -7.35 -17.74 -1.00
N LEU A 15 -7.26 -16.42 -0.82
CA LEU A 15 -8.38 -15.56 -0.41
C LEU A 15 -9.40 -15.36 -1.54
N VAL A 16 -8.93 -15.26 -2.79
CA VAL A 16 -9.78 -15.13 -4.00
C VAL A 16 -10.38 -16.47 -4.42
N LEU A 17 -9.59 -17.55 -4.38
CA LEU A 17 -10.07 -18.91 -4.72
C LEU A 17 -11.07 -19.46 -3.70
N SER A 18 -11.10 -18.92 -2.48
CA SER A 18 -12.02 -19.32 -1.39
C SER A 18 -13.37 -18.59 -1.37
N SER A 19 -13.71 -17.85 -2.44
CA SER A 19 -14.93 -17.05 -2.52
C SER A 19 -16.22 -17.87 -2.70
N CYS A 20 -16.43 -18.90 -1.88
CA CYS A 20 -17.72 -19.48 -1.52
C CYS A 20 -17.57 -20.27 -0.20
N GLY A 21 -18.47 -20.01 0.74
CA GLY A 21 -18.40 -20.62 2.07
C GLY A 21 -19.52 -20.15 2.97
N PHE A 22 -20.68 -20.79 2.80
CA PHE A 22 -21.84 -20.72 3.69
C PHE A 22 -21.41 -20.98 5.15
N SER A 23 -21.97 -20.20 6.07
CA SER A 23 -21.68 -20.25 7.51
C SER A 23 -22.13 -21.58 8.10
N ALA A 24 -21.19 -22.40 8.60
CA ALA A 24 -21.49 -23.63 9.30
C ALA A 24 -21.96 -23.34 10.74
N LYS A 25 -23.27 -23.18 10.90
CA LYS A 25 -24.00 -23.52 12.13
C LYS A 25 -25.36 -24.09 11.71
N GLU A 26 -25.35 -25.31 11.22
CA GLU A 26 -26.44 -26.28 11.43
C GLU A 26 -26.04 -27.64 10.86
N SER A 27 -26.63 -28.64 11.47
CA SER A 27 -26.27 -30.05 11.56
C SER A 27 -26.03 -30.80 10.25
N LEU A 28 -25.07 -31.73 10.29
CA LEU A 28 -25.11 -32.97 9.51
C LEU A 28 -26.49 -33.63 9.65
N LYS A 29 -27.29 -33.63 8.56
CA LYS A 29 -28.23 -34.69 8.13
C LYS A 29 -29.11 -34.16 6.98
N SER A 30 -28.71 -34.36 5.72
CA SER A 30 -29.69 -34.60 4.63
C SER A 30 -29.05 -35.37 3.45
N PRO A 31 -29.85 -36.13 2.68
CA PRO A 31 -29.36 -37.23 1.84
C PRO A 31 -28.97 -36.81 0.41
N ILE A 32 -28.12 -37.63 -0.19
CA ILE A 32 -27.49 -37.56 -1.53
C ILE A 32 -28.43 -37.17 -2.71
N LYS A 33 -29.76 -37.21 -2.54
CA LYS A 33 -30.75 -36.87 -3.59
C LYS A 33 -30.95 -35.36 -3.82
N GLU A 34 -30.64 -34.50 -2.85
CA GLU A 34 -30.86 -33.05 -2.94
C GLU A 34 -29.75 -32.34 -3.72
N VAL A 35 -28.54 -32.92 -3.71
CA VAL A 35 -27.34 -32.41 -4.39
C VAL A 35 -27.45 -32.54 -5.90
N THR A 36 -27.99 -33.66 -6.41
CA THR A 36 -28.16 -33.90 -7.85
C THR A 36 -29.17 -32.95 -8.51
N HIS A 37 -30.16 -32.44 -7.76
CA HIS A 37 -31.21 -31.59 -8.33
C HIS A 37 -30.75 -30.13 -8.53
N GLN A 38 -29.87 -29.62 -7.67
CA GLN A 38 -29.31 -28.26 -7.80
C GLN A 38 -28.26 -28.17 -8.91
N THR A 39 -27.44 -29.21 -9.10
CA THR A 39 -26.43 -29.27 -10.17
C THR A 39 -27.07 -29.30 -11.56
N HIS A 40 -28.16 -30.07 -11.75
CA HIS A 40 -28.90 -30.08 -13.03
C HIS A 40 -29.54 -28.73 -13.35
N LYS A 41 -30.07 -28.02 -12.34
CA LYS A 41 -30.72 -26.71 -12.53
C LYS A 41 -29.74 -25.60 -12.93
N ILE A 42 -28.48 -25.67 -12.49
CA ILE A 42 -27.42 -24.72 -12.90
C ILE A 42 -26.92 -25.05 -14.31
N LEU A 43 -26.81 -26.33 -14.66
CA LEU A 43 -26.41 -26.81 -15.98
C LEU A 43 -27.43 -26.41 -17.05
N GLU A 44 -28.73 -26.68 -16.84
CA GLU A 44 -29.80 -26.29 -17.77
C GLU A 44 -29.92 -24.77 -17.95
N LYS A 45 -29.66 -23.98 -16.90
CA LYS A 45 -29.77 -22.50 -16.97
C LYS A 45 -28.58 -21.83 -17.68
N ALA A 46 -27.52 -22.56 -18.02
CA ALA A 46 -26.32 -22.05 -18.68
C ALA A 46 -26.22 -22.42 -20.17
N GLU A 47 -26.90 -23.49 -20.61
CA GLU A 47 -26.98 -23.87 -22.03
C GLU A 47 -27.72 -22.75 -22.81
N GLY A 48 -27.06 -22.22 -23.86
CA GLY A 48 -27.58 -21.12 -24.68
C GLY A 48 -27.18 -19.69 -24.28
N LYS A 49 -26.46 -19.48 -23.16
CA LYS A 49 -26.01 -18.14 -22.75
C LYS A 49 -24.68 -17.72 -23.36
N LYS A 50 -24.55 -16.42 -23.67
CA LYS A 50 -23.31 -15.81 -24.17
C LYS A 50 -22.20 -15.86 -23.12
N LEU A 51 -20.96 -16.06 -23.58
CA LEU A 51 -19.77 -15.93 -22.75
C LEU A 51 -19.53 -14.45 -22.42
N GLU A 52 -19.43 -14.13 -21.15
CA GLU A 52 -19.21 -12.78 -20.64
C GLU A 52 -17.96 -12.72 -19.76
N THR A 53 -17.44 -11.51 -19.56
CA THR A 53 -16.26 -11.25 -18.72
C THR A 53 -16.59 -10.19 -17.67
N TYR A 54 -16.24 -10.47 -16.42
CA TYR A 54 -16.41 -9.55 -15.30
C TYR A 54 -15.09 -9.37 -14.58
N ALA A 55 -14.71 -8.14 -14.27
CA ALA A 55 -13.43 -7.84 -13.62
C ALA A 55 -13.61 -6.95 -12.38
N LEU A 56 -12.86 -7.26 -11.32
CA LEU A 56 -12.82 -6.47 -10.10
C LEU A 56 -11.38 -6.18 -9.67
N LEU A 57 -11.15 -4.98 -9.19
CA LEU A 57 -9.86 -4.51 -8.71
C LEU A 57 -9.94 -4.19 -7.22
N LYS A 58 -8.89 -4.55 -6.48
CA LYS A 58 -8.62 -4.04 -5.14
C LYS A 58 -7.25 -3.38 -5.15
N GLU A 59 -7.20 -2.15 -4.66
CA GLU A 59 -5.97 -1.35 -4.54
C GLU A 59 -5.58 -1.24 -3.07
N MET A 60 -4.33 -1.52 -2.78
CA MET A 60 -3.67 -1.37 -1.49
C MET A 60 -2.35 -0.60 -1.72
N PRO A 61 -1.79 0.08 -0.71
CA PRO A 61 -0.66 1.00 -0.89
C PRO A 61 0.62 0.40 -1.54
N GLU A 62 0.77 -0.92 -1.55
CA GLU A 62 1.93 -1.62 -2.12
C GLU A 62 1.52 -2.88 -2.93
N GLU A 63 0.21 -3.02 -3.19
CA GLU A 63 -0.32 -4.22 -3.81
C GLU A 63 -1.64 -3.92 -4.55
N LYS A 64 -1.78 -4.45 -5.77
CA LYS A 64 -3.01 -4.37 -6.56
C LYS A 64 -3.44 -5.77 -6.99
N VAL A 65 -4.72 -6.07 -6.83
CA VAL A 65 -5.27 -7.41 -7.09
C VAL A 65 -6.42 -7.29 -8.08
N LEU A 66 -6.25 -7.88 -9.25
CA LEU A 66 -7.25 -7.93 -10.31
C LEU A 66 -7.80 -9.36 -10.42
N VAL A 67 -9.11 -9.50 -10.27
CA VAL A 67 -9.83 -10.77 -10.44
C VAL A 67 -10.72 -10.68 -11.66
N ILE A 68 -10.61 -11.64 -12.56
CA ILE A 68 -11.32 -11.70 -13.83
C ILE A 68 -12.07 -13.02 -13.90
N TYR A 69 -13.38 -12.95 -14.11
CA TYR A 69 -14.23 -14.10 -14.35
C TYR A 69 -14.68 -14.15 -15.80
N ARG A 70 -14.50 -15.30 -16.46
CA ARG A 70 -15.23 -15.64 -17.69
C ARG A 70 -16.37 -16.57 -17.33
N HIS A 71 -17.60 -16.21 -17.67
CA HIS A 71 -18.80 -16.90 -17.18
C HIS A 71 -19.88 -17.00 -18.26
N LYS A 72 -20.79 -17.97 -18.09
CA LYS A 72 -22.04 -18.10 -18.86
C LYS A 72 -23.21 -18.07 -17.88
N GLY A 73 -24.00 -17.00 -17.91
CA GLY A 73 -24.97 -16.74 -16.84
C GLY A 73 -24.26 -16.66 -15.49
N ASP A 74 -24.73 -17.43 -14.51
CA ASP A 74 -24.14 -17.47 -13.17
C ASP A 74 -22.98 -18.46 -13.02
N ARG A 75 -22.66 -19.25 -14.06
CA ARG A 75 -21.59 -20.25 -13.99
C ARG A 75 -20.26 -19.65 -14.42
N ILE A 76 -19.29 -19.61 -13.51
CA ILE A 76 -17.89 -19.28 -13.83
C ILE A 76 -17.24 -20.46 -14.54
N LEU A 77 -16.60 -20.19 -15.68
CA LEU A 77 -15.83 -21.15 -16.48
C LEU A 77 -14.33 -20.95 -16.27
N GLN A 78 -13.88 -19.70 -16.17
CA GLN A 78 -12.49 -19.36 -15.93
C GLN A 78 -12.39 -18.25 -14.88
N GLU A 79 -11.41 -18.37 -14.00
CA GLU A 79 -10.98 -17.31 -13.11
C GLU A 79 -9.51 -16.99 -13.39
N ILE A 80 -9.19 -15.71 -13.48
CA ILE A 80 -7.81 -15.23 -13.59
C ILE A 80 -7.60 -14.23 -12.48
N THR A 81 -6.63 -14.50 -11.61
CA THR A 81 -6.17 -13.57 -10.57
C THR A 81 -4.81 -13.07 -10.97
N LYS A 82 -4.65 -11.74 -11.04
CA LYS A 82 -3.37 -11.08 -11.24
C LYS A 82 -3.06 -10.23 -10.01
N THR A 83 -1.91 -10.47 -9.42
CA THR A 83 -1.41 -9.71 -8.27
C THR A 83 -0.17 -8.94 -8.69
N LEU A 84 -0.20 -7.64 -8.48
CA LEU A 84 0.96 -6.78 -8.60
C LEU A 84 1.39 -6.40 -7.18
N ALA A 85 2.60 -6.76 -6.76
CA ALA A 85 3.05 -6.56 -5.39
C ALA A 85 4.52 -6.12 -5.33
N THR A 86 4.83 -5.15 -4.48
CA THR A 86 6.22 -4.80 -4.18
C THR A 86 6.88 -5.91 -3.35
N TYR A 87 8.21 -6.00 -3.38
CA TYR A 87 8.91 -6.98 -2.53
C TYR A 87 8.67 -6.74 -1.03
N SER A 88 8.60 -5.47 -0.61
CA SER A 88 8.34 -5.09 0.79
C SER A 88 6.99 -5.60 1.30
N SER A 89 5.93 -5.47 0.49
CA SER A 89 4.59 -5.98 0.83
C SER A 89 4.59 -7.49 1.10
N LEU A 90 5.51 -8.20 0.47
CA LEU A 90 5.70 -9.65 0.57
C LEU A 90 6.75 -10.05 1.61
N SER A 91 7.29 -9.09 2.35
CA SER A 91 8.39 -9.30 3.31
C SER A 91 9.69 -9.82 2.67
N TYR A 92 9.89 -9.58 1.37
CA TYR A 92 11.18 -9.74 0.71
C TYR A 92 11.90 -8.38 0.68
N GLY A 93 13.21 -8.39 0.93
CA GLY A 93 14.03 -7.18 0.83
C GLY A 93 14.29 -6.77 -0.61
N ASN A 94 14.26 -7.71 -1.56
CA ASN A 94 14.52 -7.46 -2.98
C ASN A 94 14.09 -8.65 -3.86
N ARG A 95 14.19 -8.44 -5.18
CA ARG A 95 13.96 -9.45 -6.23
C ARG A 95 14.72 -10.76 -5.99
N TYR A 96 16.01 -10.69 -5.66
CA TYR A 96 16.86 -11.86 -5.53
C TYR A 96 16.38 -12.77 -4.40
N GLN A 97 16.04 -12.18 -3.25
CA GLN A 97 15.49 -12.92 -2.12
C GLN A 97 14.15 -13.59 -2.48
N ALA A 98 13.28 -12.91 -3.22
CA ALA A 98 12.01 -13.48 -3.66
C ALA A 98 12.22 -14.65 -4.66
N MET A 99 13.14 -14.51 -5.60
CA MET A 99 13.47 -15.57 -6.57
C MET A 99 14.08 -16.82 -5.91
N GLN A 100 14.76 -16.66 -4.77
CA GLN A 100 15.33 -17.76 -4.01
C GLN A 100 14.33 -18.46 -3.08
N ASP A 101 13.10 -17.96 -2.97
CA ASP A 101 12.12 -18.59 -2.11
C ASP A 101 11.70 -19.96 -2.67
N SER A 102 12.16 -21.02 -1.97
CA SER A 102 11.86 -22.40 -2.33
C SER A 102 10.35 -22.69 -2.35
N HIS A 103 9.54 -22.01 -1.53
CA HIS A 103 8.10 -22.21 -1.51
C HIS A 103 7.43 -21.71 -2.79
N LEU A 104 7.88 -20.59 -3.36
CA LEU A 104 7.39 -20.12 -4.65
C LEU A 104 7.79 -21.08 -5.76
N ALA A 105 9.06 -21.51 -5.78
CA ALA A 105 9.57 -22.47 -6.76
C ALA A 105 8.82 -23.80 -6.71
N ASP A 106 8.54 -24.33 -5.52
CA ASP A 106 7.81 -25.59 -5.33
C ASP A 106 6.34 -25.45 -5.72
N SER A 107 5.71 -24.31 -5.40
CA SER A 107 4.32 -24.03 -5.77
C SER A 107 4.16 -23.93 -7.29
N LEU A 108 5.09 -23.24 -7.98
CA LEU A 108 5.12 -23.17 -9.45
C LEU A 108 5.31 -24.57 -10.08
N LYS A 109 6.23 -25.38 -9.54
CA LYS A 109 6.42 -26.76 -10.00
C LYS A 109 5.20 -27.64 -9.77
N ALA A 110 4.53 -27.49 -8.63
CA ALA A 110 3.31 -28.22 -8.31
C ALA A 110 2.15 -27.80 -9.22
N ALA A 111 1.97 -26.49 -9.46
CA ALA A 111 0.94 -25.95 -10.32
C ALA A 111 1.03 -26.48 -11.76
N LYS A 112 2.25 -26.57 -12.32
CA LYS A 112 2.49 -27.14 -13.67
C LYS A 112 1.98 -28.57 -13.85
N LYS A 113 1.77 -29.32 -12.77
CA LYS A 113 1.26 -30.70 -12.79
C LYS A 113 -0.27 -30.76 -12.76
N ILE A 114 -0.95 -29.65 -12.52
CA ILE A 114 -2.40 -29.57 -12.41
C ILE A 114 -2.94 -29.10 -13.76
N LYS A 115 -3.57 -30.01 -14.51
CA LYS A 115 -4.26 -29.65 -15.76
C LYS A 115 -5.29 -28.56 -15.46
N GLY A 116 -5.47 -27.58 -16.36
CA GLY A 116 -6.44 -26.50 -16.17
C GLY A 116 -6.04 -25.43 -15.15
N LEU A 117 -4.82 -25.50 -14.60
CA LEU A 117 -4.22 -24.44 -13.79
C LEU A 117 -2.99 -23.90 -14.52
N ASP A 118 -2.95 -22.57 -14.69
CA ASP A 118 -1.74 -21.84 -15.05
C ASP A 118 -1.31 -20.99 -13.86
N TYR A 119 -0.02 -21.04 -13.52
CA TYR A 119 0.54 -20.26 -12.43
C TYR A 119 1.92 -19.75 -12.84
N SER A 120 2.07 -18.43 -12.86
CA SER A 120 3.32 -17.76 -13.22
C SER A 120 3.62 -16.59 -12.29
N ILE A 121 4.91 -16.30 -12.15
CA ILE A 121 5.42 -15.13 -11.45
C ILE A 121 6.48 -14.49 -12.34
N ASP A 122 6.27 -13.21 -12.67
CA ASP A 122 7.23 -12.37 -13.38
C ASP A 122 7.89 -11.41 -12.40
N PHE A 123 9.20 -11.59 -12.20
CA PHE A 123 9.99 -10.79 -11.28
C PHE A 123 10.56 -9.56 -11.99
N LYS A 124 10.03 -8.37 -11.67
CA LYS A 124 10.58 -7.08 -12.09
C LYS A 124 11.56 -6.54 -11.05
N GLU A 125 12.18 -5.40 -11.34
CA GLU A 125 13.21 -4.81 -10.48
C GLU A 125 12.70 -4.46 -9.08
N PHE A 126 11.54 -3.81 -8.98
CA PHE A 126 10.96 -3.30 -7.72
C PHE A 126 9.71 -4.05 -7.25
N TYR A 127 9.09 -4.82 -8.13
CA TYR A 127 7.85 -5.53 -7.88
C TYR A 127 7.84 -6.87 -8.59
N LEU A 128 6.82 -7.67 -8.31
CA LEU A 128 6.52 -8.87 -9.08
C LEU A 128 5.07 -8.85 -9.56
N ILE A 129 4.82 -9.60 -10.63
CA ILE A 129 3.49 -9.87 -11.16
C ILE A 129 3.23 -11.36 -10.98
N GLU A 130 2.26 -11.69 -10.15
CA GLU A 130 1.73 -13.04 -10.03
C GLU A 130 0.51 -13.18 -10.93
N GLU A 131 0.39 -14.29 -11.65
CA GLU A 131 -0.81 -14.64 -12.39
C GLU A 131 -1.21 -16.09 -12.14
N VAL A 132 -2.44 -16.28 -11.69
CA VAL A 132 -3.08 -17.58 -11.48
C VAL A 132 -4.33 -17.64 -12.34
N ALA A 133 -4.36 -18.57 -13.30
CA ALA A 133 -5.53 -18.81 -14.13
C ALA A 133 -6.07 -20.23 -13.90
N VAL A 134 -7.35 -20.32 -13.53
CA VAL A 134 -8.05 -21.58 -13.28
C VAL A 134 -9.15 -21.75 -14.32
N ASP A 135 -9.03 -22.81 -15.13
CA ASP A 135 -10.07 -23.29 -16.04
C ASP A 135 -10.90 -24.36 -15.33
N TYR A 136 -12.09 -23.97 -14.85
CA TYR A 136 -12.96 -24.85 -14.06
C TYR A 136 -13.60 -25.99 -14.86
N GLU A 137 -13.49 -25.97 -16.18
CA GLU A 137 -13.90 -27.08 -17.05
C GLU A 137 -12.82 -28.17 -17.16
N LYS A 138 -11.56 -27.81 -16.92
CA LYS A 138 -10.41 -28.72 -17.07
C LYS A 138 -9.68 -29.05 -15.77
N VAL A 139 -9.85 -28.24 -14.73
CA VAL A 139 -9.01 -28.30 -13.54
C VAL A 139 -9.25 -29.53 -12.68
N ASP A 140 -8.17 -30.21 -12.27
CA ASP A 140 -8.24 -31.18 -11.19
C ASP A 140 -8.43 -30.44 -9.86
N ARG A 141 -9.67 -30.41 -9.39
CA ARG A 141 -10.07 -29.69 -8.18
C ARG A 141 -9.45 -30.25 -6.92
N LEU A 142 -9.21 -31.56 -6.84
CA LEU A 142 -8.58 -32.15 -5.67
C LEU A 142 -7.11 -31.74 -5.59
N ALA A 143 -6.42 -31.73 -6.74
CA ALA A 143 -5.05 -31.24 -6.80
C ALA A 143 -4.97 -29.73 -6.55
N LEU A 144 -5.90 -28.94 -7.12
CA LEU A 144 -6.02 -27.50 -6.87
C LEU A 144 -6.22 -27.21 -5.38
N ASN A 145 -7.10 -27.95 -4.71
CA ASN A 145 -7.39 -27.79 -3.28
C ASN A 145 -6.23 -28.23 -2.38
N LYS A 146 -5.32 -29.09 -2.85
CA LYS A 146 -4.09 -29.43 -2.12
C LYS A 146 -3.07 -28.29 -2.23
N LEU A 147 -2.98 -27.65 -3.39
CA LEU A 147 -2.05 -26.56 -3.63
C LEU A 147 -2.51 -25.25 -2.97
N PHE A 148 -3.81 -24.97 -2.98
CA PHE A 148 -4.43 -23.79 -2.38
C PHE A 148 -5.49 -24.21 -1.34
N PRO A 149 -5.08 -24.59 -0.10
CA PRO A 149 -5.91 -25.28 0.89
C PRO A 149 -7.15 -24.55 1.45
N SER A 150 -7.54 -23.39 0.91
CA SER A 150 -8.76 -22.64 1.26
C SER A 150 -9.92 -22.82 0.29
N SER A 151 -9.73 -23.45 -0.87
CA SER A 151 -10.81 -23.76 -1.82
C SER A 151 -11.74 -24.88 -1.35
N LYS A 152 -11.50 -25.45 -0.16
CA LYS A 152 -12.28 -26.54 0.46
C LYS A 152 -13.74 -26.20 0.78
N LYS A 153 -14.21 -24.98 0.55
CA LYS A 153 -15.59 -24.55 0.87
C LYS A 153 -16.50 -24.34 -0.34
N ASP A 154 -15.95 -24.47 -1.55
CA ASP A 154 -16.76 -24.55 -2.76
C ASP A 154 -17.19 -26.01 -2.89
N GLY A 155 -18.50 -26.24 -2.97
CA GLY A 155 -19.07 -27.56 -3.11
C GLY A 155 -18.33 -28.38 -4.15
N LEU A 156 -18.17 -29.68 -3.87
CA LEU A 156 -17.69 -30.67 -4.82
C LEU A 156 -18.64 -30.84 -6.05
N ASP A 157 -19.60 -29.92 -6.24
CA ASP A 157 -20.77 -29.97 -7.12
C ASP A 157 -20.57 -29.26 -8.48
N GLY A 158 -19.34 -28.88 -8.83
CA GLY A 158 -19.00 -28.66 -10.23
C GLY A 158 -19.18 -27.24 -10.78
N SER A 159 -19.77 -26.28 -10.07
CA SER A 159 -19.88 -24.89 -10.60
C SER A 159 -19.67 -23.81 -9.54
N LYS A 160 -18.65 -22.96 -9.74
CA LYS A 160 -18.47 -21.72 -8.98
C LYS A 160 -19.48 -20.68 -9.48
N SER A 161 -20.31 -20.15 -8.58
CA SER A 161 -21.33 -19.14 -8.87
C SER A 161 -20.70 -17.75 -8.96
N LEU A 162 -21.02 -17.01 -10.02
CA LEU A 162 -20.56 -15.64 -10.21
C LEU A 162 -21.14 -14.74 -9.12
N GLU A 163 -22.45 -14.77 -8.91
CA GLU A 163 -23.14 -13.90 -7.96
C GLU A 163 -22.54 -14.01 -6.55
N LYS A 164 -22.33 -15.24 -6.06
CA LYS A 164 -21.70 -15.48 -4.76
C LYS A 164 -20.26 -14.98 -4.70
N SER A 165 -19.50 -15.19 -5.77
CA SER A 165 -18.11 -14.73 -5.87
C SER A 165 -18.04 -13.19 -5.84
N LEU A 166 -18.95 -12.51 -6.54
CA LEU A 166 -19.04 -11.06 -6.55
C LEU A 166 -19.43 -10.49 -5.19
N ASP A 167 -20.42 -11.09 -4.50
CA ASP A 167 -20.82 -10.67 -3.15
C ASP A 167 -19.66 -10.81 -2.15
N TYR A 168 -18.94 -11.93 -2.20
CA TYR A 168 -17.76 -12.13 -1.36
C TYR A 168 -16.66 -11.10 -1.65
N LEU A 169 -16.31 -10.88 -2.92
CA LEU A 169 -15.25 -9.94 -3.28
C LEU A 169 -15.63 -8.49 -2.93
N LYS A 170 -16.90 -8.10 -3.08
CA LYS A 170 -17.41 -6.80 -2.62
C LYS A 170 -17.26 -6.62 -1.11
N LYS A 171 -17.57 -7.65 -0.31
CA LYS A 171 -17.31 -7.65 1.15
C LYS A 171 -15.83 -7.53 1.50
N LYS A 172 -14.94 -7.90 0.58
CA LYS A 172 -13.48 -7.71 0.67
C LYS A 172 -12.98 -6.42 0.02
N HIS A 173 -13.88 -5.50 -0.30
CA HIS A 173 -13.62 -4.18 -0.87
C HIS A 173 -13.07 -4.17 -2.31
N PHE A 174 -13.27 -5.25 -3.06
CA PHE A 174 -13.04 -5.22 -4.50
C PHE A 174 -14.13 -4.40 -5.20
N LYS A 175 -13.75 -3.64 -6.22
CA LYS A 175 -14.63 -2.78 -7.00
C LYS A 175 -14.65 -3.22 -8.46
N PRO A 176 -15.82 -3.19 -9.13
CA PRO A 176 -15.89 -3.52 -10.55
C PRO A 176 -15.13 -2.52 -11.40
N VAL A 177 -14.46 -3.00 -12.45
CA VAL A 177 -13.75 -2.16 -13.42
C VAL A 177 -14.29 -2.41 -14.82
N LYS A 178 -14.52 -1.33 -15.58
CA LYS A 178 -15.14 -1.40 -16.92
C LYS A 178 -14.17 -1.81 -18.03
N LYS A 179 -12.86 -1.60 -17.82
CA LYS A 179 -11.83 -1.89 -18.81
C LYS A 179 -10.63 -2.52 -18.12
N LEU A 180 -10.18 -3.64 -18.65
CA LEU A 180 -8.92 -4.26 -18.28
C LEU A 180 -7.80 -3.45 -18.93
N ASP A 181 -7.00 -2.77 -18.14
CA ASP A 181 -5.76 -2.14 -18.61
C ASP A 181 -4.63 -2.40 -17.62
N LEU A 182 -4.07 -3.61 -17.73
CA LEU A 182 -2.94 -4.06 -16.92
C LEU A 182 -1.70 -3.19 -17.16
N ALA A 183 -1.50 -2.71 -18.40
CA ALA A 183 -0.39 -1.83 -18.73
C ALA A 183 -0.48 -0.49 -18.00
N SER A 184 -1.69 0.05 -17.84
CA SER A 184 -1.92 1.24 -17.02
C SER A 184 -1.63 1.00 -15.53
N LEU A 185 -2.01 -0.15 -14.97
CA LEU A 185 -1.74 -0.48 -13.57
C LEU A 185 -0.24 -0.68 -13.28
N GLU A 186 0.48 -1.35 -14.19
CA GLU A 186 1.94 -1.51 -14.11
C GLU A 186 2.66 -0.17 -14.21
N LYS A 187 2.24 0.69 -15.16
CA LYS A 187 2.81 2.02 -15.32
C LYS A 187 2.63 2.88 -14.08
N GLU A 188 1.44 2.86 -13.47
CA GLU A 188 1.17 3.62 -12.24
C GLU A 188 2.07 3.18 -11.08
N LEU A 189 2.23 1.87 -10.87
CA LEU A 189 3.08 1.35 -9.79
C LEU A 189 4.58 1.64 -10.03
N LEU A 190 5.03 1.58 -11.29
CA LEU A 190 6.40 1.93 -11.64
C LEU A 190 6.70 3.42 -11.41
N GLU A 191 5.74 4.31 -11.71
CA GLU A 191 5.89 5.74 -11.41
C GLU A 191 5.88 6.01 -9.90
N GLU A 192 5.08 5.27 -9.12
CA GLU A 192 5.08 5.35 -7.65
C GLU A 192 6.44 4.93 -7.05
N GLU A 193 7.04 3.81 -7.48
CA GLU A 193 8.35 3.36 -6.99
C GLU A 193 9.48 4.30 -7.44
N LYS A 194 9.48 4.77 -8.69
CA LYS A 194 10.46 5.79 -9.13
C LYS A 194 10.34 7.10 -8.36
N SER A 195 9.12 7.50 -8.01
CA SER A 195 8.89 8.65 -7.15
C SER A 195 9.48 8.41 -5.75
N LYS A 196 9.31 7.21 -5.20
CA LYS A 196 9.88 6.80 -3.91
C LYS A 196 11.40 6.78 -3.91
N GLU A 197 12.05 6.21 -4.94
CA GLU A 197 13.52 6.25 -5.04
C GLU A 197 14.07 7.67 -5.15
N ARG A 198 13.42 8.53 -5.94
CA ARG A 198 13.80 9.95 -6.04
C ARG A 198 13.66 10.65 -4.69
N MET A 199 12.59 10.33 -3.96
CA MET A 199 12.35 10.82 -2.62
C MET A 199 13.41 10.34 -1.62
N ASP A 200 13.78 9.07 -1.64
CA ASP A 200 14.80 8.51 -0.76
C ASP A 200 16.18 9.11 -1.07
N ALA A 201 16.54 9.26 -2.35
CA ALA A 201 17.78 9.92 -2.75
C ALA A 201 17.81 11.41 -2.34
N LEU A 202 16.68 12.11 -2.43
CA LEU A 202 16.54 13.48 -1.96
C LEU A 202 16.68 13.54 -0.43
N VAL A 203 16.05 12.62 0.30
CA VAL A 203 16.16 12.52 1.76
C VAL A 203 17.61 12.27 2.17
N GLU A 204 18.32 11.35 1.53
CA GLU A 204 19.74 11.08 1.84
C GLU A 204 20.64 12.28 1.47
N SER A 205 20.38 12.96 0.35
CA SER A 205 21.08 14.20 -0.02
C SER A 205 20.86 15.30 1.03
N LEU A 206 19.62 15.43 1.53
CA LEU A 206 19.29 16.40 2.58
C LEU A 206 19.92 15.99 3.92
N LYS A 207 19.88 14.71 4.31
CA LYS A 207 20.56 14.20 5.52
C LYS A 207 22.06 14.47 5.49
N ALA A 208 22.73 14.22 4.37
CA ALA A 208 24.15 14.52 4.22
C ALA A 208 24.45 16.02 4.40
N LYS A 209 23.59 16.90 3.85
CA LYS A 209 23.67 18.36 4.09
C LYS A 209 23.41 18.72 5.56
N MET A 210 22.53 17.99 6.24
CA MET A 210 22.16 18.21 7.64
C MET A 210 23.26 17.79 8.62
N GLN A 211 24.00 16.72 8.32
CA GLN A 211 25.10 16.22 9.17
C GLN A 211 26.34 17.13 9.16
N ALA A 212 26.50 17.96 8.13
CA ALA A 212 27.72 18.75 7.93
C ALA A 212 27.74 20.13 8.62
N ARG A 213 26.68 20.56 9.34
CA ARG A 213 26.44 22.01 9.59
C ARG A 213 25.82 22.36 10.95
N PHE A 214 25.97 23.64 11.33
CA PHE A 214 25.37 24.22 12.53
C PHE A 214 23.84 24.12 12.48
N ILE A 215 23.25 23.69 13.59
CA ILE A 215 21.81 23.48 13.73
C ILE A 215 21.26 24.50 14.72
N LYS A 216 20.27 25.28 14.29
CA LYS A 216 19.38 26.01 15.20
C LYS A 216 18.05 25.29 15.28
N VAL A 217 17.62 24.98 16.49
CA VAL A 217 16.36 24.28 16.75
C VAL A 217 15.39 25.24 17.41
N TYR A 218 14.17 25.29 16.88
CA TYR A 218 13.08 26.08 17.40
C TYR A 218 11.90 25.16 17.70
N GLN A 219 11.30 25.27 18.87
CA GLN A 219 10.17 24.44 19.28
C GLN A 219 8.95 25.27 19.67
N LYS A 220 7.76 24.76 19.39
CA LYS A 220 6.48 25.32 19.82
C LYS A 220 5.54 24.22 20.27
N GLY A 221 4.80 24.49 21.35
CA GLY A 221 3.90 23.52 21.94
C GLY A 221 4.62 22.65 22.96
N SER A 222 4.03 21.53 23.32
CA SER A 222 4.61 20.58 24.28
C SER A 222 4.08 19.20 23.99
N MET A 223 4.96 18.19 24.04
CA MET A 223 4.56 16.78 23.94
C MET A 223 3.50 16.42 24.99
N GLU A 224 3.54 17.03 26.18
CA GLU A 224 2.55 16.80 27.24
C GLU A 224 1.14 17.29 26.86
N LYS A 225 1.06 18.36 26.06
CA LYS A 225 -0.19 18.91 25.53
C LYS A 225 -0.65 18.20 24.25
N GLY A 226 0.08 17.18 23.80
CA GLY A 226 -0.28 16.32 22.69
C GLY A 226 0.00 16.89 21.30
N GLU A 227 0.55 18.11 21.20
CA GLU A 227 0.97 18.71 19.93
C GLU A 227 2.29 19.48 20.14
N MET A 228 3.28 19.16 19.32
CA MET A 228 4.57 19.85 19.29
C MET A 228 4.96 20.08 17.83
N ALA A 229 5.54 21.25 17.55
CA ALA A 229 6.20 21.54 16.29
C ALA A 229 7.66 21.86 16.58
N GLU A 230 8.56 21.30 15.79
CA GLU A 230 9.98 21.57 15.83
C GLU A 230 10.44 22.01 14.44
N LEU A 231 11.26 23.06 14.38
CA LEU A 231 11.91 23.51 13.17
C LEU A 231 13.43 23.48 13.36
N ARG A 232 14.12 22.87 12.41
CA ARG A 232 15.58 22.83 12.34
C ARG A 232 16.07 23.54 11.09
N PHE A 233 17.08 24.38 11.27
CA PHE A 233 17.76 25.10 10.18
C PHE A 233 19.17 24.60 10.04
N PHE A 234 19.58 24.37 8.79
CA PHE A 234 20.92 23.92 8.45
C PHE A 234 21.57 25.00 7.59
N SER A 235 22.58 25.66 8.14
CA SER A 235 23.32 26.74 7.49
C SER A 235 24.80 26.69 7.87
N GLU A 236 25.66 27.17 6.98
CA GLU A 236 27.01 27.60 7.35
C GLU A 236 26.93 29.05 7.87
N ASP A 237 27.88 29.46 8.71
CA ASP A 237 27.87 30.80 9.33
C ASP A 237 27.83 31.90 8.25
N ASN A 238 26.85 32.81 8.36
CA ASN A 238 26.56 33.91 7.42
C ASN A 238 26.14 33.50 5.99
N GLU A 239 25.83 32.23 5.73
CA GLU A 239 25.33 31.76 4.43
C GLU A 239 23.78 31.64 4.39
N PRO A 240 23.17 31.54 3.19
CA PRO A 240 21.77 31.18 3.03
C PRO A 240 21.46 29.79 3.61
N VAL A 241 20.23 29.63 4.12
CA VAL A 241 19.74 28.34 4.63
C VAL A 241 19.86 27.29 3.52
N SER A 242 20.46 26.15 3.83
CA SER A 242 20.71 25.07 2.86
C SER A 242 19.69 23.94 2.93
N ALA A 243 19.03 23.79 4.08
CA ALA A 243 17.88 22.92 4.28
C ALA A 243 17.06 23.43 5.46
N VAL A 244 15.76 23.19 5.39
CA VAL A 244 14.81 23.39 6.50
C VAL A 244 14.13 22.06 6.78
N GLN A 245 14.09 21.66 8.04
CA GLN A 245 13.29 20.53 8.50
C GLN A 245 12.19 21.03 9.43
N VAL A 246 10.96 20.63 9.17
CA VAL A 246 9.77 20.87 10.00
C VAL A 246 9.26 19.52 10.48
N THR A 247 9.28 19.32 11.79
CA THR A 247 8.76 18.13 12.44
C THR A 247 7.49 18.50 13.19
N LEU A 248 6.39 17.81 12.90
CA LEU A 248 5.13 17.96 13.60
C LEU A 248 4.82 16.67 14.32
N PHE A 249 4.57 16.80 15.61
CA PHE A 249 4.23 15.72 16.51
C PHE A 249 2.77 15.85 16.93
N ARG A 250 2.06 14.73 16.88
CA ARG A 250 0.70 14.64 17.40
C ARG A 250 0.49 13.36 18.21
N SER A 251 0.12 13.53 19.47
CA SER A 251 -0.33 12.44 20.34
C SER A 251 -1.76 12.04 20.02
N TYR A 252 -2.06 10.75 20.12
CA TYR A 252 -3.39 10.20 19.99
C TYR A 252 -4.09 9.99 21.34
N LYS A 253 -3.47 10.42 22.44
CA LYS A 253 -4.10 10.35 23.76
C LYS A 253 -5.43 11.11 23.75
N GLY A 254 -6.52 10.41 24.02
CA GLY A 254 -7.86 10.99 24.06
C GLY A 254 -8.58 11.05 22.70
N LEU A 255 -7.98 10.60 21.61
CA LEU A 255 -8.66 10.50 20.31
C LEU A 255 -9.31 9.13 20.12
N SER A 256 -10.50 9.11 19.52
CA SER A 256 -11.12 7.87 19.03
C SER A 256 -10.40 7.33 17.80
N GLU A 257 -10.57 6.04 17.51
CA GLU A 257 -9.96 5.41 16.33
C GLU A 257 -10.38 6.08 15.01
N LYS A 258 -11.63 6.54 14.93
CA LYS A 258 -12.15 7.27 13.77
C LYS A 258 -11.42 8.61 13.56
N GLU A 259 -11.19 9.34 14.64
CA GLU A 259 -10.47 10.62 14.60
C GLU A 259 -9.00 10.42 14.23
N ARG A 260 -8.36 9.37 14.77
CA ARG A 260 -6.99 8.99 14.40
C ARG A 260 -6.86 8.71 12.92
N ILE A 261 -7.75 7.91 12.34
CA ILE A 261 -7.75 7.59 10.90
C ILE A 261 -7.97 8.86 10.07
N ALA A 262 -8.88 9.74 10.48
CA ALA A 262 -9.14 10.99 9.77
C ALA A 262 -7.91 11.90 9.79
N ASP A 263 -7.22 11.99 10.92
CA ASP A 263 -6.00 12.78 11.08
C ASP A 263 -4.86 12.22 10.22
N GLN A 264 -4.62 10.90 10.23
CA GLN A 264 -3.63 10.25 9.36
C GLN A 264 -3.87 10.54 7.89
N LYS A 265 -5.12 10.47 7.43
CA LYS A 265 -5.48 10.80 6.04
C LYS A 265 -5.17 12.25 5.70
N LYS A 266 -5.39 13.18 6.64
CA LYS A 266 -5.02 14.59 6.47
C LYS A 266 -3.52 14.74 6.29
N TRP A 267 -2.70 14.11 7.14
CA TRP A 267 -1.24 14.16 7.02
C TRP A 267 -0.71 13.51 5.76
N GLN A 268 -1.25 12.34 5.36
CA GLN A 268 -0.91 11.69 4.10
C GLN A 268 -1.18 12.58 2.89
N LYS A 269 -2.27 13.34 2.91
CA LYS A 269 -2.57 14.31 1.85
C LYS A 269 -1.50 15.40 1.77
N ILE A 270 -1.06 15.92 2.91
CA ILE A 270 0.01 16.95 2.97
C ILE A 270 1.33 16.38 2.42
N ILE A 271 1.72 15.16 2.82
CA ILE A 271 2.95 14.51 2.32
C ILE A 271 2.93 14.37 0.82
N ARG A 272 1.80 13.91 0.23
CA ARG A 272 1.69 13.80 -1.23
C ARG A 272 1.89 15.15 -1.90
N GLN A 273 1.30 16.21 -1.36
CA GLN A 273 1.47 17.56 -1.92
C GLN A 273 2.93 18.04 -1.82
N VAL A 274 3.60 17.76 -0.71
CA VAL A 274 5.02 18.11 -0.51
C VAL A 274 5.93 17.32 -1.45
N ASN A 275 5.72 16.01 -1.60
CA ASN A 275 6.56 15.13 -2.42
C ASN A 275 6.42 15.39 -3.92
N HIS A 276 5.42 16.18 -4.34
CA HIS A 276 5.30 16.67 -5.71
C HIS A 276 6.12 17.94 -5.97
N LEU A 277 6.70 18.56 -4.94
CA LEU A 277 7.54 19.74 -5.09
C LEU A 277 8.99 19.33 -5.28
N ASP A 278 9.65 19.93 -6.27
CA ASP A 278 11.09 19.77 -6.42
C ASP A 278 11.81 20.32 -5.19
N GLY A 279 12.87 19.63 -4.75
CA GLY A 279 13.63 19.99 -3.57
C GLY A 279 12.91 19.87 -2.24
N ALA A 280 11.74 19.22 -2.15
CA ALA A 280 11.06 18.94 -0.89
C ALA A 280 10.74 17.46 -0.71
N ALA A 281 10.76 17.02 0.55
CA ALA A 281 10.48 15.66 0.94
C ALA A 281 9.68 15.60 2.24
N GLY A 282 8.58 14.86 2.22
CA GLY A 282 7.74 14.55 3.38
C GLY A 282 7.82 13.07 3.74
N GLN A 283 7.96 12.80 5.03
CA GLN A 283 7.93 11.47 5.64
C GLN A 283 6.96 11.47 6.82
N MET A 284 6.32 10.33 7.08
CA MET A 284 5.47 10.17 8.25
C MET A 284 5.66 8.82 8.90
N ARG A 285 5.83 8.85 10.22
CA ARG A 285 5.88 7.68 11.07
C ARG A 285 4.65 7.67 11.96
N VAL A 286 3.85 6.61 11.85
CA VAL A 286 2.65 6.42 12.65
C VAL A 286 2.93 5.29 13.63
N THR A 287 2.66 5.54 14.92
CA THR A 287 2.69 4.51 15.94
C THR A 287 1.31 4.32 16.55
N LYS A 288 1.18 3.38 17.50
CA LYS A 288 -0.07 3.20 18.24
C LYS A 288 -0.45 4.45 19.04
N MET A 289 0.52 5.26 19.46
CA MET A 289 0.31 6.35 20.42
C MET A 289 0.37 7.74 19.80
N GLU A 290 0.94 7.87 18.60
CA GLU A 290 1.33 9.16 18.06
C GLU A 290 1.60 9.11 16.56
N THR A 291 1.74 10.28 15.96
CA THR A 291 2.23 10.47 14.60
C THR A 291 3.28 11.56 14.57
N HIS A 292 4.34 11.26 13.83
CA HIS A 292 5.43 12.15 13.51
C HIS A 292 5.37 12.43 12.01
N LEU A 293 5.19 13.68 11.64
CA LEU A 293 5.34 14.15 10.28
C LEU A 293 6.65 14.93 10.20
N GLY A 294 7.58 14.48 9.36
CA GLY A 294 8.77 15.25 9.00
C GLY A 294 8.62 15.79 7.58
N ILE A 295 8.82 17.08 7.40
CA ILE A 295 8.94 17.72 6.08
C ILE A 295 10.31 18.38 6.00
N THR A 296 11.09 18.05 4.99
CA THR A 296 12.39 18.65 4.74
C THR A 296 12.39 19.28 3.35
N PHE A 297 12.97 20.46 3.20
CA PHE A 297 13.09 21.08 1.88
C PHE A 297 14.36 21.92 1.75
N ASP A 298 14.87 21.99 0.52
CA ASP A 298 15.94 22.89 0.09
C ASP A 298 15.30 24.22 -0.32
N PRO A 299 15.50 25.30 0.44
CA PRO A 299 14.89 26.60 0.14
C PRO A 299 15.41 27.22 -1.16
N ASN A 300 16.46 26.69 -1.78
CA ASN A 300 16.95 27.16 -3.08
C ASN A 300 16.32 26.44 -4.27
N LYS A 301 15.57 25.35 -4.03
CA LYS A 301 14.94 24.53 -5.07
C LYS A 301 13.41 24.51 -4.98
N VAL A 302 12.86 24.60 -3.76
CA VAL A 302 11.42 24.45 -3.54
C VAL A 302 10.61 25.60 -4.16
N ASP A 303 9.52 25.26 -4.85
CA ASP A 303 8.55 26.25 -5.29
C ASP A 303 7.73 26.76 -4.09
N PHE A 304 8.17 27.89 -3.53
CA PHE A 304 7.50 28.55 -2.43
C PHE A 304 6.09 29.05 -2.74
N THR A 305 5.76 29.31 -4.01
CA THR A 305 4.40 29.73 -4.38
C THR A 305 3.42 28.62 -4.11
N THR A 306 3.80 27.38 -4.43
CA THR A 306 2.99 26.20 -4.15
C THR A 306 3.08 25.81 -2.67
N LEU A 307 4.26 25.90 -2.05
CA LEU A 307 4.44 25.60 -0.63
C LEU A 307 3.52 26.47 0.26
N LYS A 308 3.44 27.78 0.00
CA LYS A 308 2.57 28.72 0.77
C LYS A 308 1.07 28.48 0.64
N LYS A 309 0.62 27.73 -0.37
CA LYS A 309 -0.80 27.34 -0.48
C LYS A 309 -1.18 26.28 0.56
N MET A 310 -0.19 25.61 1.17
CA MET A 310 -0.42 24.66 2.24
C MET A 310 -0.61 25.41 3.55
N ASP A 311 -1.65 25.06 4.31
CA ASP A 311 -2.00 25.73 5.58
C ASP A 311 -0.82 25.82 6.56
N LEU A 312 0.04 24.80 6.56
CA LEU A 312 1.24 24.73 7.40
C LEU A 312 2.25 25.85 7.10
N PHE A 313 2.35 26.27 5.84
CA PHE A 313 3.39 27.16 5.34
C PHE A 313 2.86 28.55 4.94
N LYS A 314 1.56 28.76 5.04
CA LYS A 314 0.87 29.99 4.59
C LYS A 314 1.41 31.27 5.20
N LYS A 315 1.96 31.21 6.41
CA LYS A 315 2.49 32.39 7.12
C LYS A 315 4.00 32.61 6.90
N LEU A 316 4.69 31.75 6.16
CA LEU A 316 6.12 31.93 5.87
C LEU A 316 6.32 33.23 5.06
N VAL A 317 7.12 34.14 5.63
CA VAL A 317 7.55 35.37 4.97
C VAL A 317 8.84 35.06 4.19
N LEU A 318 8.89 35.49 2.94
CA LEU A 318 10.07 35.34 2.08
C LEU A 318 10.47 36.72 1.58
N LYS A 319 11.77 36.97 1.49
CA LYS A 319 12.33 38.19 0.90
C LYS A 319 13.04 37.81 -0.38
N ASP A 320 12.66 38.41 -1.50
CA ASP A 320 13.24 38.12 -2.83
C ASP A 320 13.21 36.63 -3.21
N ASN A 321 12.15 35.91 -2.82
CA ASN A 321 11.99 34.45 -2.94
C ASN A 321 13.08 33.62 -2.25
N LYS A 322 13.90 34.24 -1.39
CA LYS A 322 14.87 33.56 -0.55
C LYS A 322 14.37 33.51 0.88
N LEU A 323 14.74 32.44 1.56
CA LEU A 323 14.49 32.27 2.98
C LEU A 323 15.78 32.57 3.73
N LEU A 324 15.87 33.79 4.27
CA LEU A 324 16.99 34.21 5.09
C LEU A 324 16.80 33.75 6.54
N VAL A 325 17.91 33.46 7.22
CA VAL A 325 17.91 33.00 8.62
C VAL A 325 17.20 34.00 9.53
N ASP A 326 17.43 35.30 9.36
CA ASP A 326 16.86 36.32 10.26
C ASP A 326 15.38 36.58 10.02
N ASP A 327 14.92 36.52 8.77
CA ASP A 327 13.49 36.60 8.44
C ASP A 327 12.73 35.43 9.07
N MET A 328 13.35 34.25 9.06
CA MET A 328 12.80 33.06 9.70
C MET A 328 12.79 33.18 11.23
N LYS A 329 13.88 33.64 11.86
CA LYS A 329 13.88 33.90 13.32
C LYS A 329 12.75 34.83 13.73
N LYS A 330 12.54 35.90 12.97
CA LYS A 330 11.45 36.85 13.19
C LYS A 330 10.10 36.16 13.07
N PHE A 331 9.88 35.40 11.99
CA PHE A 331 8.67 34.63 11.78
C PHE A 331 8.39 33.65 12.93
N LEU A 332 9.41 32.92 13.38
CA LEU A 332 9.30 31.94 14.46
C LEU A 332 8.95 32.59 15.79
N LYS A 333 9.59 33.72 16.11
CA LYS A 333 9.26 34.52 17.27
C LYS A 333 7.82 35.04 17.22
N GLU A 334 7.35 35.52 16.07
CA GLU A 334 5.95 35.94 15.85
C GLU A 334 4.96 34.77 15.98
N GLN A 335 5.38 33.56 15.61
CA GLN A 335 4.59 32.35 15.82
C GLN A 335 4.75 31.76 17.22
N ALA A 336 5.46 32.40 18.15
CA ALA A 336 5.72 31.91 19.51
C ALA A 336 6.46 30.55 19.54
N PHE A 337 7.44 30.36 18.66
CA PHE A 337 8.46 29.33 18.80
C PHE A 337 9.61 29.85 19.68
N GLU A 338 10.15 28.98 20.51
CA GLU A 338 11.30 29.26 21.37
C GLU A 338 12.55 28.59 20.80
N GLU A 339 13.67 29.32 20.80
CA GLU A 339 14.97 28.75 20.41
C GLU A 339 15.46 27.83 21.51
N VAL A 340 15.74 26.58 21.15
CA VAL A 340 16.23 25.57 22.08
C VAL A 340 17.73 25.41 21.85
N LYS A 341 18.53 25.64 22.89
CA LYS A 341 19.96 25.30 22.86
C LYS A 341 20.10 23.79 22.87
N VAL A 342 20.71 23.25 21.82
CA VAL A 342 21.04 21.83 21.76
C VAL A 342 22.53 21.70 22.08
N ASP A 343 22.84 21.46 23.35
CA ASP A 343 24.21 21.19 23.78
C ASP A 343 24.61 19.77 23.36
N GLY A 344 25.70 19.65 22.60
CA GLY A 344 26.28 18.34 22.24
C GLY A 344 25.51 17.58 21.17
N LEU A 345 25.31 18.20 20.00
CA LEU A 345 24.89 17.47 18.78
C LEU A 345 25.91 16.39 18.44
N LYS A 346 25.69 15.17 18.96
CA LYS A 346 26.15 13.97 18.26
C LYS A 346 25.43 13.99 16.92
N ALA A 347 26.18 13.73 15.85
CA ALA A 347 25.63 13.58 14.51
C ALA A 347 24.38 12.69 14.58
N PHE A 348 23.32 13.12 13.89
CA PHE A 348 22.07 12.39 13.82
C PHE A 348 22.35 11.09 13.04
N ASP A 349 22.73 10.03 13.75
CA ASP A 349 22.75 8.66 13.22
C ASP A 349 21.28 8.26 13.11
N GLY A 350 20.76 8.23 11.87
CA GLY A 350 19.33 8.23 11.55
C GLY A 350 18.54 6.96 11.88
N ASP A 351 18.86 6.27 12.97
CA ASP A 351 18.26 4.99 13.38
C ASP A 351 17.23 5.09 14.53
N GLU A 352 16.97 6.26 15.12
CA GLU A 352 15.98 6.42 16.23
C GLU A 352 14.62 7.00 15.81
#